data_AF-A0AAV9RCN1-F1
#
_entry.id   AF-A0AAV9RCN1-F1
#
_cell.length_a   1.000
_cell.length_b   1.000
_cell.length_c   1.000
_cell.angle_alpha   90.00
_cell.angle_beta   90.00
_cell.angle_gamma   90.00
#
_symmetry.space_group_name_H-M   'P 1'
#
loop_
_entity.id
_entity.type
_entity.pdbx_description
1 polymer ?
#
loop_
_entity_poly.entity_id
_entity_poly.type
_entity_poly.pdbx_seq_one_letter_code
_entity_poly.pdbx_strand_id
1 'polypeptide(L)'
;MQAAVEIVKREKKIETKVSVYATSVKVPGQLKILSTRKETKTHLLLLWAPNPSLPETPSGGVTANLSRDGAAVEIVGLSKSVVRWLVELQAKGLFPYDGVNVHRDGTEVFISYSEWNQQLQQSFETEFWVSEDPHDPNEKHPDLVHKKGIYKDSYGASSPWCDYQLRPNFTIAMVVAPELFTLGRAWKALGVAEKKLLGLLGMKTLDPDDMVYCGVYDNALDNDNYNLAKGFNYHQGPEWLWPVGYFLRAKLYFAKKLGEETYSKTVTLVKNVLSQHYTHLERSPWKGLPELTNEQGQHCPFSCETQAWSLATVLEVLYDL
;
A
#
# COMPACT_ATOMS: atom_id res chain seq x y z
N MET A 1 16.67 -7.50 20.98
CA MET A 1 15.70 -8.23 21.85
C MET A 1 15.48 -7.56 23.21
N GLN A 2 16.44 -6.84 23.80
CA GLN A 2 16.25 -6.11 25.07
C GLN A 2 15.39 -4.83 24.97
N ALA A 3 15.42 -4.12 23.84
CA ALA A 3 14.67 -2.86 23.66
C ALA A 3 13.13 -3.04 23.60
N ALA A 4 12.63 -4.21 23.18
CA ALA A 4 11.20 -4.48 23.10
C ALA A 4 10.58 -4.83 24.48
N VAL A 5 11.37 -5.38 25.40
CA VAL A 5 10.92 -5.80 26.74
C VAL A 5 10.77 -4.60 27.69
N GLU A 6 11.46 -3.49 27.44
CA GLU A 6 11.37 -2.28 28.28
C GLU A 6 10.09 -1.46 28.06
N ILE A 7 9.48 -1.56 26.87
CA ILE A 7 8.28 -0.77 26.52
C ILE A 7 7.07 -1.27 27.32
N VAL A 8 6.88 -2.59 27.40
CA VAL A 8 5.73 -3.21 28.08
C VAL A 8 5.79 -3.05 29.61
N LYS A 9 6.98 -2.87 30.19
CA LYS A 9 7.12 -2.67 31.65
C LYS A 9 6.79 -1.25 32.12
N ARG A 10 6.83 -0.23 31.24
CA ARG A 10 6.57 1.17 31.63
C ARG A 10 5.10 1.57 31.64
N GLU A 11 4.19 0.80 31.03
CA GLU A 11 2.76 1.17 30.91
C GLU A 11 1.87 0.70 32.08
N LYS A 12 2.39 -0.06 33.04
CA LYS A 12 1.62 -0.53 34.22
C LYS A 12 1.23 0.55 35.25
N LYS A 13 1.30 1.85 34.93
CA LYS A 13 1.11 2.92 35.93
C LYS A 13 0.25 4.11 35.50
N ILE A 14 -0.67 3.92 34.57
CA ILE A 14 -1.66 4.96 34.23
C ILE A 14 -3.06 4.35 34.32
N GLU A 15 -3.63 4.33 35.52
CA GLU A 15 -5.09 4.32 35.66
C GLU A 15 -5.60 5.71 35.28
N THR A 16 -6.43 5.81 34.25
CA THR A 16 -7.22 7.02 34.02
C THR A 16 -8.65 6.62 33.75
N LYS A 17 -9.52 6.86 34.75
CA LYS A 17 -10.97 6.85 34.59
C LYS A 17 -11.35 7.92 33.57
N VAL A 18 -12.01 7.53 32.49
CA VAL A 18 -12.66 8.47 31.56
C VAL A 18 -14.16 8.43 31.86
N SER A 19 -14.65 9.46 32.53
CA SER A 19 -16.08 9.75 32.65
C SER A 19 -16.49 10.62 31.46
N VAL A 20 -17.41 10.16 30.62
CA VAL A 20 -17.95 10.92 29.48
C VAL A 20 -19.08 11.81 29.99
N TYR A 21 -18.89 13.13 29.97
CA TYR A 21 -19.99 14.10 30.08
C TYR A 21 -20.27 14.66 28.69
N ALA A 22 -21.48 14.43 28.19
CA ALA A 22 -22.01 15.05 26.99
C ALA A 22 -22.62 16.41 27.35
N THR A 23 -22.15 17.47 26.70
CA THR A 23 -22.88 18.75 26.61
C THR A 23 -22.72 19.32 25.21
N SER A 24 -23.85 19.55 24.55
CA SER A 24 -23.93 20.12 23.20
C SER A 24 -23.64 21.61 23.20
N VAL A 25 -22.80 22.09 22.28
CA VAL A 25 -22.86 23.46 21.74
C VAL A 25 -22.47 23.44 20.25
N LYS A 26 -23.38 23.88 19.37
CA LYS A 26 -23.13 24.30 17.97
C LYS A 26 -22.48 25.71 18.06
N VAL A 27 -21.48 26.18 17.29
CA VAL A 27 -21.27 26.38 15.83
C VAL A 27 -19.76 26.79 15.61
N PRO A 28 -19.23 27.12 14.40
CA PRO A 28 -18.13 26.40 13.75
C PRO A 28 -16.81 27.19 13.59
N GLY A 29 -15.71 26.47 13.32
CA GLY A 29 -14.48 27.02 12.77
C GLY A 29 -13.33 27.13 13.78
N GLN A 30 -12.21 26.50 13.42
CA GLN A 30 -10.90 26.48 14.10
C GLN A 30 -10.76 25.53 15.30
N LEU A 31 -9.94 24.48 15.12
CA LEU A 31 -9.23 23.84 16.23
C LEU A 31 -7.74 24.16 16.12
N LYS A 32 -7.22 24.84 17.15
CA LYS A 32 -5.79 25.06 17.39
C LYS A 32 -5.13 23.77 17.86
N ILE A 33 -4.02 23.40 17.24
CA ILE A 33 -3.11 22.36 17.75
C ILE A 33 -2.28 22.96 18.89
N LEU A 34 -2.51 22.50 20.12
CA LEU A 34 -1.55 22.67 21.21
C LEU A 34 -0.56 21.51 21.16
N SER A 35 0.66 21.82 20.73
CA SER A 35 1.81 20.92 20.75
C SER A 35 2.40 20.90 22.16
N THR A 36 2.44 19.72 22.78
CA THR A 36 3.39 19.42 23.86
C THR A 36 4.32 18.30 23.39
N ARG A 37 5.55 18.69 23.06
CA ARG A 37 6.68 17.78 22.78
C ARG A 37 6.99 16.94 24.01
N LYS A 38 7.06 15.61 23.85
CA LYS A 38 8.18 14.80 24.37
C LYS A 38 8.22 13.41 23.71
N GLU A 39 9.43 13.10 23.24
CA GLU A 39 10.03 11.79 22.92
C GLU A 39 9.62 11.06 21.63
N THR A 40 10.65 10.87 20.82
CA THR A 40 10.75 10.26 19.50
C THR A 40 10.51 8.75 19.52
N LYS A 41 9.43 8.32 18.86
CA LYS A 41 9.36 7.03 18.15
C LYS A 41 8.64 7.26 16.83
N THR A 42 9.41 7.24 15.74
CA THR A 42 8.88 7.30 14.39
C THR A 42 8.28 5.93 14.07
N HIS A 43 6.98 5.78 14.28
CA HIS A 43 6.20 4.79 13.54
C HIS A 43 5.76 5.49 12.26
N LEU A 44 6.29 5.05 11.12
CA LEU A 44 5.76 5.44 9.81
C LEU A 44 4.35 4.82 9.69
N LEU A 45 3.35 5.51 10.25
CA LEU A 45 2.02 5.48 9.66
C LEU A 45 2.09 6.40 8.45
N LEU A 46 2.13 5.82 7.25
CA LEU A 46 1.81 6.54 6.03
C LEU A 46 0.31 6.86 6.07
N LEU A 47 -0.04 7.93 6.78
CA LEU A 47 -1.34 8.56 6.64
C LEU A 47 -1.31 9.35 5.34
N TRP A 48 -2.15 8.94 4.40
CA TRP A 48 -2.55 9.77 3.27
C TRP A 48 -3.14 11.06 3.83
N ALA A 49 -2.43 12.17 3.69
CA ALA A 49 -2.98 13.51 3.91
C ALA A 49 -3.39 14.09 2.56
N PRO A 50 -4.68 14.37 2.30
CA PRO A 50 -5.05 15.20 1.16
C PRO A 50 -4.45 16.60 1.36
N ASN A 51 -3.93 17.16 0.28
CA ASN A 51 -3.29 18.47 0.25
C ASN A 51 -4.33 19.56 0.64
N PRO A 52 -4.12 20.35 1.71
CA PRO A 52 -5.15 21.23 2.28
C PRO A 52 -5.44 22.52 1.47
N SER A 53 -4.94 22.64 0.25
CA SER A 53 -5.03 23.86 -0.56
C SER A 53 -5.52 23.58 -1.99
N LEU A 54 -6.74 23.05 -2.12
CA LEU A 54 -7.50 23.12 -3.38
C LEU A 54 -8.55 24.23 -3.25
N PRO A 55 -8.44 25.34 -4.01
CA PRO A 55 -9.57 26.24 -4.22
C PRO A 55 -10.66 25.51 -5.01
N GLU A 56 -11.92 25.88 -4.76
CA GLU A 56 -13.12 25.28 -5.35
C GLU A 56 -13.04 25.19 -6.89
N THR A 57 -12.73 23.99 -7.38
CA THR A 57 -12.97 23.58 -8.76
C THR A 57 -14.46 23.23 -8.93
N PRO A 58 -14.98 23.12 -10.16
CA PRO A 58 -16.31 22.57 -10.41
C PRO A 58 -16.50 21.14 -9.87
N SER A 59 -15.41 20.46 -9.51
CA SER A 59 -15.36 19.11 -8.94
C SER A 59 -15.47 19.08 -7.41
N GLY A 60 -16.23 19.99 -6.80
CA GLY A 60 -16.41 20.16 -5.35
C GLY A 60 -16.17 18.89 -4.52
N GLY A 61 -15.03 18.84 -3.82
CA GLY A 61 -14.69 17.76 -2.87
C GLY A 61 -14.54 16.36 -3.46
N VAL A 62 -14.60 16.17 -4.78
CA VAL A 62 -14.45 14.86 -5.41
C VAL A 62 -12.98 14.47 -5.36
N THR A 63 -12.64 13.54 -4.46
CA THR A 63 -11.34 12.86 -4.48
C THR A 63 -11.14 12.23 -5.84
N ALA A 64 -9.90 12.18 -6.33
CA ALA A 64 -9.64 11.62 -7.64
C ALA A 64 -10.19 10.18 -7.78
N ASN A 65 -10.30 9.64 -9.02
CA ASN A 65 -10.72 8.26 -9.37
C ASN A 65 -9.82 7.15 -8.77
N LEU A 66 -9.56 7.30 -7.48
CA LEU A 66 -8.67 6.67 -6.52
C LEU A 66 -9.50 6.35 -5.27
N SER A 67 -10.84 6.32 -5.36
CA SER A 67 -11.66 5.89 -4.22
C SER A 67 -11.35 4.42 -3.98
N ARG A 68 -10.39 4.18 -3.09
CA ARG A 68 -9.98 2.88 -2.56
C ARG A 68 -10.68 2.66 -1.23
N ASP A 69 -11.99 2.93 -1.24
CA ASP A 69 -12.88 2.95 -0.08
C ASP A 69 -13.35 1.55 0.36
N GLY A 70 -13.13 0.54 -0.49
CA GLY A 70 -13.25 -0.87 -0.14
C GLY A 70 -12.07 -1.39 0.69
N ALA A 71 -11.92 -2.71 0.74
CA ALA A 71 -10.79 -3.34 1.38
C ALA A 71 -9.52 -3.19 0.53
N ALA A 72 -8.74 -2.14 0.76
CA ALA A 72 -7.47 -1.91 0.09
C ALA A 72 -6.46 -3.04 0.37
N VAL A 73 -5.83 -3.57 -0.68
CA VAL A 73 -5.02 -4.80 -0.63
C VAL A 73 -3.87 -4.73 0.40
N GLU A 74 -3.16 -3.61 0.47
CA GLU A 74 -2.06 -3.41 1.40
C GLU A 74 -2.53 -3.27 2.85
N ILE A 75 -3.71 -2.69 3.08
CA ILE A 75 -4.28 -2.57 4.43
C ILE A 75 -4.68 -3.94 4.95
N VAL A 76 -5.26 -4.79 4.09
CA VAL A 76 -5.58 -6.18 4.46
C VAL A 76 -4.30 -6.97 4.73
N GLY A 77 -3.27 -6.82 3.89
CA GLY A 77 -1.96 -7.45 4.11
C GLY A 77 -1.29 -7.00 5.43
N LEU A 78 -1.27 -5.70 5.70
CA LEU A 78 -0.76 -5.13 6.96
C LEU A 78 -1.55 -5.62 8.16
N SER A 79 -2.88 -5.66 8.07
CA SER A 79 -3.76 -6.22 9.09
C SER A 79 -3.41 -7.67 9.38
N LYS A 80 -3.25 -8.51 8.35
CA LYS A 80 -2.82 -9.90 8.51
C LYS A 80 -1.48 -10.01 9.24
N SER A 81 -0.50 -9.19 8.85
CA SER A 81 0.83 -9.20 9.47
C SER A 81 0.78 -8.83 10.95
N VAL A 82 0.02 -7.80 11.30
CA VAL A 82 -0.17 -7.33 12.69
C VAL A 82 -0.91 -8.38 13.52
N VAL A 83 -2.03 -8.91 13.03
CA VAL A 83 -2.82 -9.89 13.78
C VAL A 83 -2.01 -11.18 13.99
N ARG A 84 -1.27 -11.65 12.98
CA ARG A 84 -0.32 -12.77 13.14
C ARG A 84 0.68 -12.50 14.26
N TRP A 85 1.28 -11.31 14.29
CA TRP A 85 2.24 -10.93 15.32
C TRP A 85 1.60 -10.89 16.72
N LEU A 86 0.37 -10.36 16.86
CA LEU A 86 -0.36 -10.35 18.13
C LEU A 86 -0.63 -11.78 18.64
N VAL A 87 -1.04 -12.69 17.77
CA VAL A 87 -1.21 -14.12 18.11
C VAL A 87 0.11 -14.72 18.63
N GLU A 88 1.23 -14.44 17.95
CA GLU A 88 2.54 -14.92 18.39
C GLU A 88 2.99 -14.33 19.74
N LEU A 89 2.68 -13.06 20.01
CA LEU A 89 3.00 -12.42 21.29
C LEU A 89 2.14 -12.95 22.43
N GLN A 90 0.84 -13.17 22.17
CA GLN A 90 -0.09 -13.73 23.14
C GLN A 90 0.32 -15.16 23.51
N ALA A 91 0.69 -16.00 22.53
CA ALA A 91 1.21 -17.34 22.76
C ALA A 91 2.51 -17.37 23.59
N LYS A 92 3.32 -16.29 23.53
CA LYS A 92 4.55 -16.12 24.32
C LYS A 92 4.30 -15.47 25.69
N GLY A 93 3.06 -15.13 26.03
CA GLY A 93 2.72 -14.38 27.25
C GLY A 93 3.25 -12.95 27.28
N LEU A 94 3.63 -12.39 26.13
CA LEU A 94 4.17 -11.03 26.00
C LEU A 94 3.09 -9.98 25.72
N PHE A 95 1.89 -10.42 25.35
CA PHE A 95 0.73 -9.57 25.11
C PHE A 95 -0.50 -10.16 25.82
N PRO A 96 -1.18 -9.39 26.69
CA PRO A 96 -2.19 -9.94 27.58
C PRO A 96 -3.58 -10.07 26.95
N TYR A 97 -3.81 -9.50 25.77
CA TYR A 97 -5.11 -9.53 25.10
C TYR A 97 -5.13 -10.61 24.02
N ASP A 98 -6.25 -11.32 23.92
CA ASP A 98 -6.48 -12.44 23.00
C ASP A 98 -7.49 -12.13 21.88
N GLY A 99 -8.13 -10.96 21.92
CA GLY A 99 -9.08 -10.52 20.92
C GLY A 99 -9.66 -9.14 21.18
N VAL A 100 -10.74 -8.84 20.47
CA VAL A 100 -11.48 -7.58 20.56
C VAL A 100 -12.98 -7.82 20.57
N ASN A 101 -13.72 -7.01 21.32
CA ASN A 101 -15.16 -6.94 21.19
C ASN A 101 -15.52 -6.02 20.02
N VAL A 102 -16.40 -6.48 19.15
CA VAL A 102 -16.95 -5.70 18.03
C VAL A 102 -18.47 -5.68 18.11
N HIS A 103 -19.08 -4.57 17.75
CA HIS A 103 -20.53 -4.51 17.55
C HIS A 103 -20.87 -4.92 16.12
N ARG A 104 -21.66 -5.98 15.96
CA ARG A 104 -22.22 -6.43 14.67
C ARG A 104 -23.73 -6.61 14.82
N ASP A 105 -24.50 -5.98 13.94
CA ASP A 105 -25.96 -6.07 13.91
C ASP A 105 -26.64 -5.80 15.27
N GLY A 106 -26.12 -4.81 16.01
CA GLY A 106 -26.62 -4.44 17.34
C GLY A 106 -26.17 -5.35 18.48
N THR A 107 -25.40 -6.40 18.21
CA THR A 107 -24.89 -7.34 19.22
C THR A 107 -23.39 -7.18 19.41
N GLU A 108 -22.92 -7.20 20.66
CA GLU A 108 -21.48 -7.25 20.96
C GLU A 108 -20.98 -8.69 20.79
N VAL A 109 -19.96 -8.87 19.95
CA VAL A 109 -19.35 -10.16 19.63
C VAL A 109 -17.86 -10.07 19.90
N PHE A 110 -17.34 -11.01 20.68
CA PHE A 110 -15.90 -11.14 20.85
C PHE A 110 -15.29 -11.89 19.66
N ILE A 111 -14.21 -11.37 19.10
CA ILE A 111 -13.42 -12.00 18.04
C ILE A 111 -11.99 -12.14 18.55
N SER A 112 -11.51 -13.38 18.63
CA SER A 112 -10.11 -13.62 18.98
C SER A 112 -9.19 -13.23 17.82
N TYR A 113 -7.95 -12.81 18.14
CA TYR A 113 -6.94 -12.55 17.12
C TYR A 113 -6.62 -13.80 16.30
N SER A 114 -6.73 -15.00 16.90
CA SER A 114 -6.55 -16.26 16.18
C SER A 114 -7.62 -16.46 15.12
N GLU A 115 -8.90 -16.27 15.47
CA GLU A 115 -10.02 -16.36 14.52
C GLU A 115 -9.89 -15.31 13.41
N TRP A 116 -9.55 -14.08 13.75
CA TRP A 116 -9.33 -13.02 12.75
C TRP A 116 -8.18 -13.37 11.80
N ASN A 117 -7.04 -13.83 12.32
CA ASN A 117 -5.89 -14.25 11.51
C ASN A 117 -6.27 -15.39 10.53
N GLN A 118 -7.05 -16.36 11.00
CA GLN A 118 -7.53 -17.47 10.19
C GLN A 118 -8.55 -17.04 9.14
N GLN A 119 -9.47 -16.13 9.49
CA GLN A 119 -10.45 -15.61 8.55
C GLN A 119 -9.77 -14.87 7.38
N LEU A 120 -8.79 -14.02 7.68
CA LEU A 120 -7.99 -13.37 6.63
C LEU A 120 -7.26 -14.40 5.75
N GLN A 121 -6.68 -15.43 6.37
CA GLN A 121 -5.97 -16.50 5.66
C GLN A 121 -6.87 -17.29 4.69
N GLN A 122 -8.13 -17.50 5.04
CA GLN A 122 -9.08 -18.28 4.26
C GLN A 122 -9.76 -17.47 3.15
N SER A 123 -9.99 -16.17 3.38
CA SER A 123 -10.77 -15.34 2.47
C SER A 123 -9.92 -14.54 1.49
N PHE A 124 -8.72 -14.08 1.89
CA PHE A 124 -7.97 -13.08 1.11
C PHE A 124 -7.77 -13.48 -0.36
N GLU A 125 -7.15 -14.62 -0.61
CA GLU A 125 -6.81 -14.97 -1.99
C GLU A 125 -8.04 -15.28 -2.85
N THR A 126 -9.11 -15.79 -2.25
CA THR A 126 -10.39 -16.03 -2.93
C THR A 126 -11.03 -14.72 -3.39
N GLU A 127 -11.01 -13.68 -2.56
CA GLU A 127 -11.68 -12.42 -2.84
C GLU A 127 -10.85 -11.47 -3.73
N PHE A 128 -9.51 -11.51 -3.59
CA PHE A 128 -8.60 -10.63 -4.31
C PHE A 128 -8.05 -11.20 -5.62
N TRP A 129 -8.06 -12.52 -5.84
CA TRP A 129 -7.52 -13.10 -7.08
C TRP A 129 -8.46 -12.88 -8.26
N VAL A 130 -7.91 -12.43 -9.39
CA VAL A 130 -8.64 -12.35 -10.66
C VAL A 130 -8.22 -13.53 -11.54
N SER A 131 -9.11 -14.53 -11.64
CA SER A 131 -8.81 -15.79 -12.31
C SER A 131 -8.79 -15.69 -13.82
N GLU A 132 -8.00 -16.57 -14.44
CA GLU A 132 -8.01 -16.75 -15.89
C GLU A 132 -9.22 -17.56 -16.34
N ASP A 133 -9.74 -18.42 -15.46
CA ASP A 133 -10.92 -19.25 -15.70
C ASP A 133 -12.17 -18.36 -15.86
N PRO A 134 -12.82 -18.33 -17.03
CA PRO A 134 -14.05 -17.56 -17.22
C PRO A 134 -15.25 -18.09 -16.41
N HIS A 135 -15.16 -19.27 -15.79
CA HIS A 135 -16.19 -19.86 -14.96
C HIS A 135 -15.82 -19.88 -13.47
N ASP A 136 -14.88 -19.06 -13.02
CA ASP A 136 -14.54 -18.98 -11.60
C ASP A 136 -15.78 -18.58 -10.78
N PRO A 137 -16.27 -19.45 -9.87
CA PRO A 137 -17.48 -19.17 -9.10
C PRO A 137 -17.33 -18.00 -8.11
N ASN A 138 -16.10 -17.55 -7.84
CA ASN A 138 -15.83 -16.42 -6.94
C ASN A 138 -15.82 -15.08 -7.68
N GLU A 139 -15.81 -15.09 -9.02
CA GLU A 139 -15.81 -13.86 -9.81
C GLU A 139 -17.24 -13.31 -9.93
N LYS A 140 -17.46 -12.13 -9.31
CA LYS A 140 -18.78 -11.48 -9.22
C LYS A 140 -19.04 -10.51 -10.36
N HIS A 141 -17.98 -9.97 -10.97
CA HIS A 141 -18.07 -8.95 -12.01
C HIS A 141 -17.14 -9.28 -13.20
N PRO A 142 -17.37 -10.41 -13.90
CA PRO A 142 -16.54 -10.83 -15.04
C PRO A 142 -16.53 -9.81 -16.19
N ASP A 143 -17.56 -8.96 -16.28
CA ASP A 143 -17.70 -7.86 -17.24
C ASP A 143 -16.73 -6.68 -16.97
N LEU A 144 -16.25 -6.54 -15.73
CA LEU A 144 -15.29 -5.51 -15.33
C LEU A 144 -13.84 -5.99 -15.37
N VAL A 145 -13.60 -7.28 -15.64
CA VAL A 145 -12.27 -7.88 -15.67
C VAL A 145 -11.53 -7.47 -16.94
N HIS A 146 -10.64 -6.49 -16.81
CA HIS A 146 -9.72 -6.10 -17.88
C HIS A 146 -8.46 -6.97 -17.93
N LYS A 147 -7.92 -7.36 -16.77
CA LYS A 147 -6.74 -8.23 -16.66
C LYS A 147 -6.99 -9.40 -15.74
N LYS A 148 -6.39 -10.53 -16.11
CA LYS A 148 -6.46 -11.81 -15.41
C LYS A 148 -5.07 -12.22 -14.92
N GLY A 149 -5.01 -13.10 -13.94
CA GLY A 149 -3.75 -13.53 -13.34
C GLY A 149 -3.11 -12.46 -12.46
N ILE A 150 -3.94 -11.60 -11.85
CA ILE A 150 -3.54 -10.48 -11.00
C ILE A 150 -4.26 -10.55 -9.65
N TYR A 151 -3.83 -9.71 -8.71
CA TYR A 151 -4.61 -9.41 -7.50
C TYR A 151 -5.26 -8.05 -7.64
N LYS A 152 -6.54 -7.97 -7.28
CA LYS A 152 -7.35 -6.75 -7.21
C LYS A 152 -6.65 -5.71 -6.32
N ASP A 153 -6.82 -4.44 -6.64
CA ASP A 153 -6.24 -3.35 -5.84
C ASP A 153 -7.04 -3.07 -4.55
N SER A 154 -8.34 -3.31 -4.63
CA SER A 154 -9.27 -3.28 -3.51
C SER A 154 -10.34 -4.36 -3.68
N TYR A 155 -11.16 -4.57 -2.64
CA TYR A 155 -12.33 -5.42 -2.72
C TYR A 155 -13.55 -4.73 -2.12
N GLY A 156 -14.64 -4.65 -2.88
CA GLY A 156 -15.89 -4.04 -2.45
C GLY A 156 -15.85 -2.52 -2.45
N ALA A 157 -15.08 -1.89 -3.36
CA ALA A 157 -15.12 -0.44 -3.53
C ALA A 157 -16.48 0.04 -4.03
N SER A 158 -16.84 1.29 -3.73
CA SER A 158 -18.11 1.89 -4.16
C SER A 158 -18.24 1.98 -5.69
N SER A 159 -17.10 2.11 -6.38
CA SER A 159 -16.98 1.93 -7.82
C SER A 159 -16.36 0.56 -8.11
N PRO A 160 -17.14 -0.48 -8.49
CA PRO A 160 -16.66 -1.85 -8.59
C PRO A 160 -15.51 -2.03 -9.59
N TRP A 161 -15.41 -1.17 -10.60
CA TRP A 161 -14.31 -1.21 -11.57
C TRP A 161 -12.95 -0.90 -10.94
N CYS A 162 -12.90 -0.05 -9.90
CA CYS A 162 -11.66 0.28 -9.21
C CYS A 162 -10.98 -0.94 -8.58
N ASP A 163 -11.76 -1.95 -8.16
CA ASP A 163 -11.22 -3.19 -7.61
C ASP A 163 -10.34 -3.94 -8.62
N TYR A 164 -10.70 -3.91 -9.92
CA TYR A 164 -10.05 -4.69 -10.97
C TYR A 164 -8.85 -3.99 -11.63
N GLN A 165 -8.46 -2.82 -11.14
CA GLN A 165 -7.31 -2.09 -11.68
C GLN A 165 -6.00 -2.78 -11.30
N LEU A 166 -5.14 -3.01 -12.29
CA LEU A 166 -3.78 -3.47 -12.03
C LEU A 166 -2.94 -2.28 -11.51
N ARG A 167 -2.56 -2.37 -10.24
CA ARG A 167 -1.75 -1.38 -9.52
C ARG A 167 -0.61 -2.07 -8.76
N PRO A 168 0.45 -1.34 -8.36
CA PRO A 168 1.60 -1.96 -7.68
C PRO A 168 1.32 -2.36 -6.22
N ASN A 169 0.19 -1.94 -5.64
CA ASN A 169 -0.05 -2.00 -4.19
C ASN A 169 -0.08 -3.41 -3.60
N PHE A 170 -0.52 -4.42 -4.36
CA PHE A 170 -0.57 -5.81 -3.86
C PHE A 170 0.83 -6.36 -3.49
N THR A 171 1.90 -5.78 -4.05
CA THR A 171 3.28 -6.15 -3.70
C THR A 171 3.61 -5.83 -2.25
N ILE A 172 2.95 -4.85 -1.64
CA ILE A 172 3.10 -4.52 -0.22
C ILE A 172 2.56 -5.68 0.62
N ALA A 173 1.34 -6.14 0.32
CA ALA A 173 0.73 -7.29 0.98
C ALA A 173 1.58 -8.56 0.84
N MET A 174 2.15 -8.78 -0.34
CA MET A 174 3.08 -9.89 -0.60
C MET A 174 4.33 -9.86 0.29
N VAL A 175 4.87 -8.68 0.60
CA VAL A 175 6.04 -8.55 1.47
C VAL A 175 5.68 -8.76 2.94
N VAL A 176 4.58 -8.15 3.42
CA VAL A 176 4.25 -8.14 4.86
C VAL A 176 3.50 -9.38 5.33
N ALA A 177 2.77 -10.04 4.43
CA ALA A 177 1.96 -11.23 4.71
C ALA A 177 2.01 -12.23 3.54
N PRO A 178 3.21 -12.74 3.17
CA PRO A 178 3.37 -13.66 2.05
C PRO A 178 2.56 -14.96 2.18
N GLU A 179 2.17 -15.34 3.41
CA GLU A 179 1.33 -16.51 3.66
C GLU A 179 -0.07 -16.42 3.04
N LEU A 180 -0.53 -15.22 2.69
CA LEU A 180 -1.84 -15.02 2.03
C LEU A 180 -1.85 -15.46 0.56
N PHE A 181 -0.70 -15.79 -0.02
CA PHE A 181 -0.55 -15.98 -1.45
C PHE A 181 -0.09 -17.39 -1.78
N THR A 182 -0.80 -18.07 -2.68
CA THR A 182 -0.30 -19.31 -3.28
C THR A 182 0.85 -19.00 -4.23
N LEU A 183 1.89 -19.83 -4.19
CA LEU A 183 3.14 -19.60 -4.89
C LEU A 183 2.96 -19.36 -6.40
N GLY A 184 2.12 -20.16 -7.05
CA GLY A 184 1.87 -20.06 -8.49
C GLY A 184 1.14 -18.77 -8.90
N ARG A 185 0.11 -18.38 -8.13
CA ARG A 185 -0.65 -17.15 -8.37
C ARG A 185 0.20 -15.91 -8.10
N ALA A 186 0.95 -15.91 -6.99
CA ALA A 186 1.88 -14.85 -6.64
C ALA A 186 2.91 -14.60 -7.74
N TRP A 187 3.56 -15.66 -8.22
CA TRP A 187 4.58 -15.56 -9.26
C TRP A 187 4.00 -15.06 -10.59
N LYS A 188 2.80 -15.52 -10.96
CA LYS A 188 2.10 -15.05 -12.15
C LYS A 188 1.78 -13.56 -12.06
N ALA A 189 1.17 -13.10 -10.97
CA ALA A 189 0.84 -11.69 -10.76
C ALA A 189 2.08 -10.79 -10.78
N LEU A 190 3.17 -11.22 -10.13
CA LEU A 190 4.44 -10.50 -10.18
C LEU A 190 5.04 -10.44 -11.60
N GLY A 191 4.85 -11.47 -12.42
CA GLY A 191 5.21 -11.43 -13.84
C GLY A 191 4.39 -10.41 -14.64
N VAL A 192 3.10 -10.28 -14.36
CA VAL A 192 2.25 -9.25 -14.98
C VAL A 192 2.69 -7.85 -14.54
N ALA A 193 2.93 -7.63 -13.24
CA ALA A 193 3.40 -6.35 -12.71
C ALA A 193 4.77 -5.95 -13.27
N GLU A 194 5.70 -6.90 -13.40
CA GLU A 194 6.99 -6.68 -14.05
C GLU A 194 6.81 -6.17 -15.49
N LYS A 195 5.95 -6.82 -16.27
CA LYS A 195 5.75 -6.49 -17.68
C LYS A 195 5.01 -5.16 -17.89
N LYS A 196 4.05 -4.85 -17.02
CA LYS A 196 3.11 -3.73 -17.24
C LYS A 196 3.43 -2.49 -16.43
N LEU A 197 3.90 -2.66 -15.20
CA LEU A 197 4.03 -1.57 -14.24
C LEU A 197 5.48 -1.14 -13.99
N LEU A 198 6.47 -2.03 -14.11
CA LEU A 198 7.87 -1.65 -13.89
C LEU A 198 8.33 -0.66 -14.98
N GLY A 199 8.64 0.57 -14.57
CA GLY A 199 9.25 1.61 -15.39
C GLY A 199 10.77 1.62 -15.26
N LEU A 200 11.40 2.69 -15.76
CA LEU A 200 12.86 2.81 -15.74
C LEU A 200 13.41 2.99 -14.32
N LEU A 201 12.76 3.86 -13.54
CA LEU A 201 13.12 4.15 -12.15
C LEU A 201 11.99 3.84 -11.18
N GLY A 202 10.74 4.08 -11.56
CA GLY A 202 9.57 3.85 -10.72
C GLY A 202 8.67 2.73 -11.24
N MET A 203 7.60 2.46 -10.49
CA MET A 203 6.46 1.66 -10.93
C MET A 203 5.31 2.58 -11.32
N LYS A 204 4.73 2.35 -12.49
CA LYS A 204 3.49 3.00 -12.91
C LYS A 204 2.40 2.72 -11.89
N THR A 205 1.74 3.78 -11.44
CA THR A 205 0.69 3.71 -10.41
C THR A 205 -0.62 3.12 -10.91
N LEU A 206 -0.78 3.02 -12.23
CA LEU A 206 -1.88 2.37 -12.91
C LEU A 206 -1.37 1.70 -14.19
N ASP A 207 -2.02 0.62 -14.59
CA ASP A 207 -1.76 -0.07 -15.84
C ASP A 207 -1.93 0.84 -17.08
N PRO A 208 -0.96 0.88 -18.00
CA PRO A 208 -1.05 1.66 -19.24
C PRO A 208 -2.21 1.32 -20.16
N ASP A 209 -2.75 0.10 -20.08
CA ASP A 209 -3.89 -0.29 -20.91
C ASP A 209 -5.23 0.20 -20.30
N ASP A 210 -5.23 0.78 -19.09
CA ASP A 210 -6.43 1.30 -18.42
C ASP A 210 -6.90 2.62 -19.05
N MET A 211 -8.23 2.80 -19.19
CA MET A 211 -8.83 3.96 -19.84
C MET A 211 -8.55 5.30 -19.14
N VAL A 212 -8.21 5.29 -17.84
CA VAL A 212 -7.89 6.52 -17.09
C VAL A 212 -6.39 6.71 -16.86
N TYR A 213 -5.54 5.89 -17.50
CA TYR A 213 -4.09 6.06 -17.42
C TYR A 213 -3.65 7.42 -17.99
N CYS A 214 -2.91 8.17 -17.19
CA CYS A 214 -2.39 9.50 -17.44
C CYS A 214 -0.97 9.61 -16.84
N GLY A 215 0.06 9.21 -17.59
CA GLY A 215 1.43 9.06 -17.09
C GLY A 215 2.24 10.35 -16.86
N VAL A 216 1.74 11.52 -17.26
CA VAL A 216 2.45 12.82 -17.16
C VAL A 216 1.79 13.70 -16.11
N TYR A 217 2.40 13.84 -14.93
CA TYR A 217 1.92 14.68 -13.85
C TYR A 217 2.38 16.13 -14.04
N ASP A 218 1.40 17.05 -14.09
CA ASP A 218 1.59 18.49 -14.06
C ASP A 218 0.58 19.11 -13.08
N ASN A 219 1.09 19.57 -11.93
CA ASN A 219 0.24 20.15 -10.89
C ASN A 219 -0.24 21.56 -11.21
N ALA A 220 0.43 22.26 -12.14
CA ALA A 220 0.07 23.61 -12.54
C ALA A 220 -0.96 23.62 -13.68
N LEU A 221 -1.18 22.48 -14.33
CA LEU A 221 -2.11 22.34 -15.46
C LEU A 221 -3.54 22.72 -15.05
N ASP A 222 -4.05 23.80 -15.62
CA ASP A 222 -5.39 24.32 -15.37
C ASP A 222 -6.21 24.27 -16.66
N ASN A 223 -6.97 23.19 -16.86
CA ASN A 223 -7.76 22.97 -18.06
C ASN A 223 -9.05 22.19 -17.73
N ASP A 224 -9.89 21.99 -18.74
CA ASP A 224 -11.17 21.28 -18.59
C ASP A 224 -11.03 19.74 -18.61
N ASN A 225 -9.81 19.20 -18.76
CA ASN A 225 -9.59 17.77 -18.71
C ASN A 225 -9.52 17.31 -17.25
N TYR A 226 -10.66 16.82 -16.75
CA TYR A 226 -10.81 16.32 -15.38
C TYR A 226 -9.73 15.32 -14.94
N ASN A 227 -9.23 14.47 -15.83
CA ASN A 227 -8.22 13.47 -15.47
C ASN A 227 -6.83 14.06 -15.19
N LEU A 228 -6.55 15.28 -15.67
CA LEU A 228 -5.22 15.90 -15.61
C LEU A 228 -5.21 17.21 -14.81
N ALA A 229 -6.30 17.97 -14.84
CA ALA A 229 -6.37 19.30 -14.25
C ALA A 229 -5.97 19.28 -12.77
N LYS A 230 -5.12 20.23 -12.38
CA LYS A 230 -4.62 20.41 -11.00
C LYS A 230 -4.00 19.14 -10.41
N GLY A 231 -3.33 18.35 -11.25
CA GLY A 231 -2.60 17.18 -10.80
C GLY A 231 -3.48 15.98 -10.42
N PHE A 232 -4.70 15.91 -10.94
CA PHE A 232 -5.65 14.83 -10.64
C PHE A 232 -5.10 13.42 -10.94
N ASN A 233 -4.14 13.31 -11.86
CA ASN A 233 -3.47 12.07 -12.24
C ASN A 233 -2.27 11.68 -11.35
N TYR A 234 -2.04 12.31 -10.19
CA TYR A 234 -0.88 12.04 -9.33
C TYR A 234 -0.62 10.55 -9.05
N HIS A 235 -1.70 9.76 -8.99
CA HIS A 235 -1.68 8.30 -8.79
C HIS A 235 -2.37 7.53 -9.94
N GLN A 236 -2.41 8.06 -11.16
CA GLN A 236 -3.09 7.46 -12.31
C GLN A 236 -2.15 7.16 -13.47
N GLY A 237 -0.91 6.79 -13.20
CA GLY A 237 0.06 6.51 -14.26
C GLY A 237 1.49 6.93 -13.96
N PRO A 238 1.75 8.07 -13.28
CA PRO A 238 3.12 8.45 -12.93
C PRO A 238 3.86 7.31 -12.22
N GLU A 239 5.16 7.25 -12.47
CA GLU A 239 6.03 6.17 -12.05
C GLU A 239 6.61 6.48 -10.66
N TRP A 240 6.06 5.88 -9.62
CA TRP A 240 6.48 6.10 -8.23
C TRP A 240 7.64 5.19 -7.85
N LEU A 241 8.63 5.69 -7.11
CA LEU A 241 9.85 4.92 -6.86
C LEU A 241 9.72 3.95 -5.68
N TRP A 242 9.06 4.33 -4.59
CA TRP A 242 8.98 3.47 -3.40
C TRP A 242 8.32 2.10 -3.64
N PRO A 243 7.29 1.92 -4.50
CA PRO A 243 6.70 0.62 -4.76
C PRO A 243 7.66 -0.35 -5.47
N VAL A 244 8.71 0.15 -6.13
CA VAL A 244 9.75 -0.69 -6.74
C VAL A 244 10.39 -1.58 -5.69
N GLY A 245 10.69 -1.05 -4.51
CA GLY A 245 11.28 -1.83 -3.43
C GLY A 245 10.36 -2.98 -2.99
N TYR A 246 9.08 -2.72 -2.76
CA TYR A 246 8.11 -3.78 -2.42
C TYR A 246 7.99 -4.84 -3.52
N PHE A 247 7.91 -4.43 -4.79
CA PHE A 247 7.90 -5.35 -5.92
C PHE A 247 9.15 -6.25 -5.97
N LEU A 248 10.34 -5.67 -5.85
CA LEU A 248 11.60 -6.43 -5.89
C LEU A 248 11.74 -7.38 -4.71
N ARG A 249 11.36 -6.95 -3.49
CA ARG A 249 11.35 -7.79 -2.29
C ARG A 249 10.39 -8.97 -2.45
N ALA A 250 9.17 -8.73 -2.93
CA ALA A 250 8.20 -9.78 -3.22
C ALA A 250 8.74 -10.77 -4.27
N LYS A 251 9.32 -10.27 -5.37
CA LYS A 251 9.97 -11.09 -6.41
C LYS A 251 11.06 -11.99 -5.81
N LEU A 252 11.98 -11.43 -5.01
CA LEU A 252 13.05 -12.21 -4.36
C LEU A 252 12.48 -13.31 -3.46
N TYR A 253 11.49 -12.98 -2.62
CA TYR A 253 10.87 -13.92 -1.70
C TYR A 253 10.24 -15.12 -2.41
N PHE A 254 9.39 -14.89 -3.42
CA PHE A 254 8.72 -15.98 -4.14
C PHE A 254 9.67 -16.72 -5.09
N ALA A 255 10.65 -16.05 -5.69
CA ALA A 255 11.66 -16.70 -6.51
C ALA A 255 12.49 -17.71 -5.71
N LYS A 256 12.84 -17.39 -4.45
CA LYS A 256 13.55 -18.29 -3.54
C LYS A 256 12.77 -19.59 -3.26
N LYS A 257 11.43 -19.51 -3.22
CA LYS A 257 10.56 -20.68 -3.04
C LYS A 257 10.40 -21.53 -4.32
N LEU A 258 10.64 -20.95 -5.49
CA LEU A 258 10.56 -21.65 -6.78
C LEU A 258 11.85 -22.39 -7.17
N GLY A 259 12.96 -22.11 -6.49
CA GLY A 259 14.24 -22.78 -6.69
C GLY A 259 15.35 -21.85 -7.21
N GLU A 260 16.56 -22.40 -7.23
CA GLU A 260 17.81 -21.64 -7.43
C GLU A 260 17.90 -20.97 -8.81
N GLU A 261 17.41 -21.61 -9.87
CA GLU A 261 17.42 -21.04 -11.22
C GLU A 261 16.56 -19.75 -11.30
N THR A 262 15.32 -19.82 -10.79
CA THR A 262 14.39 -18.69 -10.76
C THR A 262 14.93 -17.58 -9.87
N TYR A 263 15.50 -17.93 -8.72
CA TYR A 263 16.12 -16.97 -7.81
C TYR A 263 17.30 -16.25 -8.47
N SER A 264 18.20 -16.97 -9.15
CA SER A 264 19.37 -16.37 -9.83
C SER A 264 18.98 -15.40 -10.94
N LYS A 265 17.96 -15.75 -11.75
CA LYS A 265 17.40 -14.83 -12.75
C LYS A 265 16.80 -13.58 -12.10
N THR A 266 16.11 -13.76 -10.98
CA THR A 266 15.50 -12.66 -10.22
C THR A 266 16.55 -11.74 -9.60
N VAL A 267 17.63 -12.26 -9.04
CA VAL A 267 18.76 -11.47 -8.54
C VAL A 267 19.38 -10.64 -9.67
N THR A 268 19.48 -11.18 -10.88
CA THR A 268 19.97 -10.45 -12.05
C THR A 268 19.04 -9.28 -12.40
N LEU A 269 17.71 -9.51 -12.44
CA LEU A 269 16.72 -8.45 -12.61
C LEU A 269 16.85 -7.36 -11.54
N VAL A 270 16.92 -7.74 -10.27
CA VAL A 270 17.06 -6.80 -9.14
C VAL A 270 18.32 -5.95 -9.31
N LYS A 271 19.48 -6.55 -9.58
CA LYS A 271 20.74 -5.82 -9.80
C LYS A 271 20.63 -4.84 -10.97
N ASN A 272 19.95 -5.23 -12.06
CA ASN A 272 19.73 -4.33 -13.19
C ASN A 272 18.89 -3.12 -12.79
N VAL A 273 17.78 -3.30 -12.06
CA VAL A 273 16.95 -2.17 -11.58
C VAL A 273 17.74 -1.26 -10.64
N LEU A 274 18.43 -1.85 -9.64
CA LEU A 274 19.25 -1.08 -8.68
C LEU A 274 20.40 -0.33 -9.36
N SER A 275 20.97 -0.85 -10.45
CA SER A 275 21.99 -0.15 -11.24
C SER A 275 21.47 1.14 -11.90
N GLN A 276 20.19 1.16 -12.29
CA GLN A 276 19.54 2.37 -12.84
C GLN A 276 19.33 3.40 -11.74
N HIS A 277 18.86 2.98 -10.56
CA HIS A 277 18.77 3.86 -9.38
C HIS A 277 20.13 4.44 -8.99
N TYR A 278 21.17 3.60 -8.97
CA TYR A 278 22.54 4.06 -8.70
C TYR A 278 23.01 5.09 -9.72
N THR A 279 22.78 4.83 -11.01
CA THR A 279 23.13 5.79 -12.09
C THR A 279 22.39 7.12 -11.93
N HIS A 280 21.10 7.09 -11.57
CA HIS A 280 20.33 8.31 -11.30
C HIS A 280 20.90 9.06 -10.09
N LEU A 281 21.14 8.37 -8.99
CA LEU A 281 21.69 8.94 -7.76
C LEU A 281 23.04 9.61 -8.01
N GLU A 282 23.93 8.99 -8.79
CA GLU A 282 25.23 9.57 -9.12
C GLU A 282 25.12 10.85 -9.96
N ARG A 283 24.16 10.90 -10.89
CA ARG A 283 23.95 12.06 -11.77
C ARG A 283 23.15 13.19 -11.11
N SER A 284 22.32 12.87 -10.13
CA SER A 284 21.48 13.85 -9.43
C SER A 284 22.34 14.80 -8.59
N PRO A 285 22.12 16.13 -8.67
CA PRO A 285 22.81 17.09 -7.79
C PRO A 285 22.42 16.90 -6.31
N TRP A 286 21.28 16.27 -6.05
CA TRP A 286 20.76 16.00 -4.71
C TRP A 286 21.29 14.71 -4.09
N LYS A 287 21.97 13.87 -4.89
CA LYS A 287 22.43 12.52 -4.48
C LYS A 287 21.31 11.69 -3.84
N GLY A 288 20.09 11.85 -4.38
CA GLY A 288 18.88 11.19 -3.91
C GLY A 288 18.12 10.52 -5.04
N LEU A 289 17.02 9.85 -4.68
CA LEU A 289 16.04 9.31 -5.61
C LEU A 289 14.73 10.11 -5.49
N PRO A 290 14.09 10.47 -6.60
CA PRO A 290 12.89 11.28 -6.57
C PRO A 290 11.69 10.53 -5.98
N GLU A 291 10.64 11.27 -5.67
CA GLU A 291 9.35 10.69 -5.26
C GLU A 291 8.71 9.91 -6.41
N LEU A 292 8.71 10.50 -7.61
CA LEU A 292 8.13 9.95 -8.82
C LEU A 292 8.83 10.47 -10.06
N THR A 293 8.68 9.74 -11.16
CA THR A 293 8.97 10.22 -12.51
C THR A 293 7.66 10.27 -13.31
N ASN A 294 7.65 11.08 -14.36
CA ASN A 294 6.63 10.94 -15.40
C ASN A 294 6.87 9.63 -16.17
N GLU A 295 5.98 9.33 -17.12
CA GLU A 295 6.05 8.12 -17.93
C GLU A 295 7.45 7.88 -18.52
N GLN A 296 7.85 6.60 -18.58
CA GLN A 296 9.11 6.17 -19.19
C GLN A 296 10.35 6.79 -18.51
N GLY A 297 10.26 7.08 -17.20
CA GLY A 297 11.35 7.67 -16.42
C GLY A 297 11.62 9.14 -16.73
N GLN A 298 10.73 9.85 -17.42
CA GLN A 298 10.91 11.28 -17.69
C GLN A 298 10.92 12.09 -16.39
N HIS A 299 11.74 13.15 -16.36
CA HIS A 299 11.80 14.06 -15.22
C HIS A 299 10.43 14.70 -14.96
N CYS A 300 10.03 14.75 -13.69
CA CYS A 300 8.82 15.44 -13.26
C CYS A 300 9.22 16.67 -12.44
N PRO A 301 8.97 17.90 -12.92
CA PRO A 301 9.38 19.12 -12.23
C PRO A 301 8.62 19.36 -10.91
N PHE A 302 7.50 18.65 -10.69
CA PHE A 302 6.71 18.72 -9.46
C PHE A 302 7.07 17.63 -8.45
N SER A 303 7.99 16.73 -8.79
CA SER A 303 8.42 15.68 -7.87
C SER A 303 9.44 16.20 -6.87
N CYS A 304 9.34 15.73 -5.62
CA CYS A 304 10.45 15.87 -4.68
C CYS A 304 11.69 15.12 -5.21
N GLU A 305 12.79 15.82 -5.41
CA GLU A 305 14.03 15.28 -6.00
C GLU A 305 14.76 14.26 -5.11
N THR A 306 14.48 14.26 -3.81
CA THR A 306 15.04 13.31 -2.85
C THR A 306 14.01 12.90 -1.81
N GLN A 307 13.44 11.71 -1.98
CA GLN A 307 12.33 11.27 -1.15
C GLN A 307 12.70 10.08 -0.27
N ALA A 308 12.43 10.21 1.04
CA ALA A 308 12.88 9.27 2.05
C ALA A 308 12.37 7.84 1.79
N TRP A 309 11.10 7.68 1.40
CA TRP A 309 10.54 6.37 1.11
C TRP A 309 11.14 5.70 -0.13
N SER A 310 11.60 6.48 -1.11
CA SER A 310 12.15 5.94 -2.37
C SER A 310 13.50 5.30 -2.11
N LEU A 311 14.30 5.93 -1.26
CA LEU A 311 15.59 5.38 -0.83
C LEU A 311 15.41 4.25 0.20
N ALA A 312 14.48 4.39 1.16
CA ALA A 312 14.28 3.40 2.21
C ALA A 312 13.91 2.02 1.64
N THR A 313 12.98 1.95 0.68
CA THR A 313 12.57 0.64 0.14
C THR A 313 13.65 0.01 -0.74
N VAL A 314 14.52 0.80 -1.36
CA VAL A 314 15.74 0.30 -2.03
C VAL A 314 16.72 -0.31 -1.03
N LEU A 315 16.93 0.34 0.13
CA LEU A 315 17.77 -0.21 1.20
C LEU A 315 17.22 -1.52 1.75
N GLU A 316 15.89 -1.66 1.84
CA GLU A 316 15.27 -2.93 2.23
C GLU A 316 15.51 -4.05 1.21
N VAL A 317 15.51 -3.76 -0.10
CA VAL A 317 15.88 -4.73 -1.13
C VAL A 317 17.33 -5.20 -0.95
N LEU A 318 18.25 -4.25 -0.68
CA LEU A 318 19.66 -4.56 -0.43
C LEU A 318 19.86 -5.41 0.83
N TYR A 319 19.01 -5.23 1.84
CA TYR A 319 19.04 -6.03 3.06
C TYR A 319 18.55 -7.47 2.84
N ASP A 320 17.57 -7.66 1.94
CA ASP A 320 17.00 -8.97 1.63
C ASP A 320 17.86 -9.82 0.65
N LEU A 321 18.75 -9.16 -0.11
CA LEU A 321 19.69 -9.80 -1.06
C LEU A 321 20.80 -10.58 -0.36
#